data_AF-A0A7V3EH94-F1
#
_entry.id   AF-A0A7V3EH94-F1
#
_cell.length_a   1.000
_cell.length_b   1.000
_cell.length_c   1.000
_cell.angle_alpha   90.00
_cell.angle_beta   90.00
_cell.angle_gamma   90.00
#
_symmetry.space_group_name_H-M   'P 1'
#
loop_
_entity.id
_entity.type
_entity.pdbx_description
1 polymer ?
#
loop_
_entity_poly.entity_id
_entity_poly.type
_entity_poly.pdbx_seq_one_letter_code
_entity_poly.pdbx_strand_id
1 'polypeptide(L)'
;MRAQSTGLSSDRVFITRILITYCVADEAPFGVLASWQGAPQFQSCHWVRVTGVAKRTIYQDSYTGKESFLAMIQAEEMVPVGQPASPYLYLGQF
;
A
#
# COMPACT_ATOMS: atom_id res chain seq x y z
N MET A 1 -3.37 -3.30 -6.88
CA MET A 1 -2.55 -3.74 -5.72
C MET A 1 -3.49 -4.16 -4.60
N ARG A 2 -3.02 -4.77 -3.51
CA ARG A 2 -3.85 -5.12 -2.35
C ARG A 2 -3.99 -3.92 -1.39
N ALA A 3 -5.18 -3.68 -0.87
CA ALA A 3 -5.48 -2.66 0.12
C ALA A 3 -5.66 -3.26 1.52
N GLN A 4 -5.05 -2.64 2.54
CA GLN A 4 -5.22 -3.03 3.96
C GLN A 4 -5.15 -1.80 4.87
N SER A 5 -6.14 -1.65 5.77
CA SER A 5 -6.22 -0.52 6.72
C SER A 5 -6.01 -0.89 8.20
N THR A 6 -5.87 -2.18 8.52
CA THR A 6 -5.69 -2.65 9.91
C THR A 6 -4.46 -2.04 10.57
N GLY A 7 -4.65 -1.40 11.74
CA GLY A 7 -3.58 -0.76 12.50
C GLY A 7 -3.21 0.66 12.05
N LEU A 8 -3.97 1.25 11.12
CA LEU A 8 -3.78 2.63 10.65
C LEU A 8 -4.89 3.57 11.15
N SER A 9 -4.69 4.89 10.95
CA SER A 9 -5.76 5.87 11.13
C SER A 9 -6.91 5.62 10.14
N SER A 10 -8.10 6.10 10.48
CA SER A 10 -9.34 5.82 9.73
C SER A 10 -9.35 6.33 8.28
N ASP A 11 -8.39 7.16 7.90
CA ASP A 11 -8.21 7.70 6.55
C ASP A 11 -7.05 7.06 5.80
N ARG A 12 -6.34 6.08 6.38
CA ARG A 12 -5.10 5.53 5.82
C ARG A 12 -5.26 4.08 5.43
N VAL A 13 -4.67 3.75 4.29
CA VAL A 13 -4.67 2.39 3.73
C VAL A 13 -3.34 2.11 3.03
N PHE A 14 -2.73 0.96 3.32
CA PHE A 14 -1.56 0.50 2.57
C PHE A 14 -1.99 -0.13 1.26
N ILE A 15 -1.35 0.28 0.18
CA ILE A 15 -1.58 -0.23 -1.18
C ILE A 15 -0.32 -0.97 -1.60
N THR A 16 -0.33 -2.30 -1.50
CA THR A 16 0.88 -3.13 -1.62
C THR A 16 0.72 -4.30 -2.58
N ARG A 17 1.84 -4.78 -3.11
CA ARG A 17 1.98 -6.13 -3.67
C ARG A 17 3.11 -6.83 -2.93
N ILE A 18 3.16 -8.15 -3.05
CA ILE A 18 4.29 -8.91 -2.53
C ILE A 18 5.36 -8.97 -3.64
N LEU A 19 6.55 -8.50 -3.31
CA LEU A 19 7.76 -8.60 -4.11
C LEU A 19 8.50 -9.88 -3.70
N ILE A 20 8.81 -10.73 -4.68
CA ILE A 20 9.65 -11.91 -4.55
C ILE A 20 11.00 -11.58 -5.15
N THR A 21 12.06 -11.68 -4.34
CA THR A 21 13.42 -11.31 -4.78
C THR A 21 14.18 -12.50 -5.37
N TYR A 22 14.12 -13.67 -4.72
CA TYR A 22 14.77 -14.89 -5.17
C TYR A 22 13.84 -16.11 -5.11
N CYS A 23 13.18 -16.32 -3.97
CA CYS A 23 12.21 -17.39 -3.79
C CYS A 23 10.99 -16.91 -3.00
N VAL A 24 9.95 -17.76 -2.90
CA VAL A 24 8.72 -17.43 -2.15
C VAL A 24 8.98 -17.17 -0.67
N ALA A 25 10.12 -17.60 -0.11
CA ALA A 25 10.53 -17.32 1.27
C ALA A 25 11.30 -16.00 1.43
N ASP A 26 11.71 -15.37 0.32
CA ASP A 26 12.37 -14.06 0.31
C ASP A 26 11.41 -12.99 -0.22
N GLU A 27 10.22 -12.94 0.39
CA GLU A 27 9.13 -12.06 0.02
C GLU A 27 8.98 -10.85 0.96
N ALA A 28 8.64 -9.70 0.38
CA ALA A 28 8.40 -8.48 1.14
C ALA A 28 7.21 -7.70 0.57
N PRO A 29 6.42 -6.99 1.41
CA PRO A 29 5.45 -6.04 0.93
C PRO A 29 6.17 -4.86 0.26
N PHE A 30 5.77 -4.55 -0.97
CA PHE A 30 6.23 -3.40 -1.73
C PHE A 30 5.02 -2.56 -2.15
N GLY A 31 5.06 -1.26 -1.87
CA GLY A 31 3.93 -0.39 -2.16
C GLY A 31 4.04 0.99 -1.54
N VAL A 32 2.88 1.65 -1.43
CA VAL A 32 2.76 3.03 -0.95
C VAL A 32 1.62 3.16 0.05
N LEU A 33 1.70 4.20 0.88
CA LEU A 33 0.57 4.62 1.72
C LEU A 33 -0.43 5.41 0.87
N ALA A 34 -1.72 5.27 1.11
CA ALA A 34 -2.74 6.12 0.53
C ALA A 34 -3.63 6.73 1.61
N SER A 35 -4.08 7.97 1.36
CA SER A 35 -5.12 8.63 2.15
C SER A 35 -6.45 8.55 1.40
N TRP A 36 -7.46 7.95 2.03
CA TRP A 36 -8.81 7.74 1.51
C TRP A 36 -9.82 7.63 2.65
N GLN A 37 -10.90 8.42 2.61
CA GLN A 37 -11.93 8.40 3.68
C GLN A 37 -12.64 7.05 3.81
N GLY A 38 -12.73 6.30 2.71
CA GLY A 38 -13.29 4.94 2.71
C GLY A 38 -12.32 3.86 3.20
N ALA A 39 -11.14 4.19 3.73
CA ALA A 39 -10.16 3.19 4.18
C ALA A 39 -10.71 2.09 5.12
N PRO A 40 -11.70 2.33 6.00
CA PRO A 40 -12.24 1.28 6.87
C PRO A 40 -12.93 0.14 6.11
N GLN A 41 -13.28 0.31 4.83
CA GLN A 41 -13.85 -0.77 4.01
C GLN A 41 -12.83 -1.83 3.56
N PHE A 42 -11.52 -1.56 3.75
CA PHE A 42 -10.41 -2.44 3.33
C PHE A 42 -9.73 -3.14 4.52
N GLN A 43 -10.51 -3.64 5.48
CA GLN A 43 -9.99 -4.41 6.62
C GLN A 43 -9.45 -5.79 6.21
N SER A 44 -9.93 -6.33 5.09
CA SER A 44 -9.38 -7.52 4.44
C SER A 44 -8.67 -7.14 3.14
N CYS A 45 -7.66 -7.92 2.77
CA CYS A 45 -6.82 -7.69 1.58
C CYS A 45 -7.65 -7.78 0.29
N HIS A 46 -8.06 -6.62 -0.25
CA HIS A 46 -8.77 -6.54 -1.53
C HIS A 46 -7.84 -6.03 -2.63
N TRP A 47 -7.97 -6.60 -3.83
CA TRP A 47 -7.34 -6.03 -5.01
C TRP A 47 -8.07 -4.74 -5.40
N VAL A 48 -7.31 -3.65 -5.55
CA VAL A 48 -7.83 -2.33 -5.92
C VAL A 48 -7.02 -1.69 -7.03
N ARG A 49 -7.68 -0.84 -7.81
CA ARG A 49 -7.08 0.22 -8.62
C ARG A 49 -7.24 1.54 -7.88
N VAL A 50 -6.19 2.34 -7.84
CA VAL A 50 -6.16 3.63 -7.15
C VAL A 50 -5.77 4.71 -8.14
N THR A 51 -6.54 5.78 -8.17
CA THR A 51 -6.26 7.00 -8.92
C THR A 51 -6.14 8.15 -7.93
N GLY A 52 -5.17 9.02 -8.12
CA GLY A 52 -4.97 10.19 -7.26
C GLY A 52 -3.64 10.86 -7.45
N VAL A 53 -3.29 11.73 -6.50
CA VAL A 53 -2.11 12.60 -6.59
C VAL A 53 -1.00 12.08 -5.67
N ALA A 54 0.20 11.94 -6.22
CA ALA A 54 1.39 11.62 -5.43
C ALA A 54 1.76 12.80 -4.50
N LYS A 55 1.94 12.52 -3.22
CA LYS A 55 2.33 13.47 -2.18
C LYS A 55 3.40 12.85 -1.28
N ARG A 56 3.98 13.69 -0.42
CA ARG A 56 4.80 13.26 0.71
C ARG A 56 4.01 13.41 2.01
N THR A 57 4.23 12.51 2.95
CA THR A 57 3.82 12.67 4.35
C THR A 57 5.05 12.53 5.25
N ILE A 58 4.92 13.02 6.48
CA ILE A 58 5.87 12.73 7.56
C ILE A 58 5.35 11.51 8.33
N TYR A 59 6.25 10.58 8.63
CA TYR A 59 6.04 9.48 9.56
C TYR A 59 7.01 9.64 10.71
N GLN A 60 6.49 9.56 11.92
CA GLN A 60 7.29 9.57 13.12
C GLN A 60 7.39 8.15 13.65
N ASP A 61 8.60 7.64 13.76
CA ASP A 61 8.87 6.34 14.35
C ASP A 61 8.53 6.40 15.85
N SER A 62 7.62 5.53 16.30
CA SER A 62 7.17 5.50 17.69
C SER A 62 8.23 5.03 18.68
N TYR A 63 9.26 4.32 18.22
CA TYR A 63 10.36 3.81 19.04
C TYR A 63 11.53 4.80 19.10
N THR A 64 11.92 5.36 17.96
CA THR A 64 13.09 6.27 17.88
C THR A 64 12.72 7.75 17.97
N GLY A 65 11.44 8.10 17.79
CA GLY A 65 10.96 9.48 17.71
C GLY A 65 11.36 10.22 16.44
N LYS A 66 12.13 9.59 15.56
CA LYS A 66 12.69 10.19 14.35
C LYS A 66 11.62 10.35 13.28
N GLU A 67 11.62 11.52 12.64
CA GLU A 67 10.78 11.79 11.47
C GLU A 67 11.44 11.27 10.19
N SER A 68 10.63 10.70 9.31
CA SER A 68 11.01 10.27 7.97
C SER A 68 9.93 10.66 6.97
N PHE A 69 10.34 10.96 5.74
CA PHE A 69 9.40 11.20 4.65
C PHE A 69 8.93 9.87 4.07
N LEU A 70 7.61 9.72 3.93
CA LEU A 70 7.00 8.61 3.20
C LEU A 70 6.27 9.12 1.97
N ALA A 71 6.40 8.40 0.87
CA ALA A 71 5.56 8.59 -0.30
C ALA A 71 4.12 8.18 0.03
N MET A 72 3.16 9.01 -0.38
CA MET A 72 1.74 8.78 -0.19
C MET A 72 0.96 9.12 -1.47
N ILE A 73 -0.14 8.42 -1.72
CA ILE A 73 -1.15 8.82 -2.71
C ILE A 73 -2.32 9.47 -1.96
N GLN A 74 -2.66 10.72 -2.30
CA GLN A 74 -3.97 11.27 -1.96
C GLN A 74 -4.97 10.67 -2.96
N ALA A 75 -5.74 9.68 -2.54
CA ALA A 75 -6.65 8.99 -3.44
C ALA A 75 -7.86 9.87 -3.76
N GLU A 76 -8.20 9.94 -5.05
CA GLU A 76 -9.44 10.53 -5.57
C GLU A 76 -10.45 9.42 -5.87
N GLU A 77 -9.96 8.25 -6.25
CA GLU A 77 -10.77 7.08 -6.55
C GLU A 77 -10.08 5.79 -6.08
N MET A 78 -10.86 4.89 -5.50
CA MET A 78 -10.40 3.54 -5.12
C MET A 78 -11.45 2.49 -5.51
N VAL A 79 -11.12 1.68 -6.52
CA VAL A 79 -12.05 0.72 -7.13
C VAL A 79 -11.58 -0.71 -6.85
N PRO A 80 -12.41 -1.57 -6.23
CA PRO A 80 -12.14 -3.01 -6.15
C PRO A 80 -12.04 -3.63 -7.55
N VAL A 81 -11.04 -4.48 -7.74
CA VAL A 81 -10.81 -5.20 -9.00
C VAL A 81 -10.55 -6.69 -8.71
N GLY A 82 -10.60 -7.53 -9.75
CA GLY A 82 -10.16 -8.92 -9.64
C GLY A 82 -8.65 -9.02 -9.39
N GLN A 83 -8.21 -10.20 -8.94
CA GLN A 83 -6.79 -10.50 -8.85
C GLN A 83 -6.10 -10.34 -10.22
N PRO A 84 -4.96 -9.63 -10.31
CA PRO A 84 -4.20 -9.54 -11.56
C PRO A 84 -3.61 -10.91 -11.94
N ALA A 85 -3.40 -11.13 -13.24
CA ALA A 85 -2.84 -12.38 -13.78
C ALA A 85 -1.50 -12.76 -13.13
N SER A 86 -0.66 -11.77 -12.86
CA SER A 86 0.50 -11.91 -11.98
C SER A 86 0.20 -11.22 -10.65
N PRO A 87 0.04 -11.95 -9.53
CA PRO A 87 -0.20 -11.37 -8.20
C PRO A 87 1.09 -10.90 -7.51
N TYR A 88 2.24 -11.49 -7.85
CA TYR A 88 3.56 -11.17 -7.28
C TYR A 88 4.40 -10.31 -8.21
N LEU A 89 5.24 -9.46 -7.62
CA LEU A 89 6.27 -8.74 -8.36
C LEU A 89 7.57 -9.55 -8.29
N TYR A 90 8.34 -9.57 -9.38
CA TYR A 90 9.68 -10.15 -9.41
C TYR A 90 10.67 -9.08 -9.86
N LEU A 91 11.87 -9.08 -9.29
CA LEU A 91 12.93 -8.16 -9.71
C LEU A 91 13.23 -8.33 -11.22
N GLY A 92 13.38 -7.21 -11.93
CA GLY A 92 13.64 -7.20 -13.38
C GLY A 92 12.39 -7.25 -14.28
N GLN A 93 11.18 -7.24 -13.70
CA GLN A 93 9.91 -7.16 -14.44
C GLN A 93 9.33 -5.73 -14.54
N PHE A 94 10.09 -4.71 -14.17
CA PHE A 94 9.71 -3.30 -14.21
C PHE A 94 10.89 -2.43 -14.64
#